data_AF-A0A933CFK9-F1
#
_entry.id   AF-A0A933CFK9-F1
#
_cell.length_a   1.000
_cell.length_b   1.000
_cell.length_c   1.000
_cell.angle_alpha   90.00
_cell.angle_beta   90.00
_cell.angle_gamma   90.00
#
_symmetry.space_group_name_H-M   'P 1'
#
loop_
_entity.id
_entity.type
_entity.pdbx_description
1 polymer ?
#
loop_
_entity_poly.entity_id
_entity_poly.type
_entity_poly.pdbx_seq_one_letter_code
_entity_poly.pdbx_strand_id
1 'polypeptide(L)'
;MGCYILPAPGTKTGPCVAPCDHKDCAETRKLAAAPCFHCGRAIGYDVKMHFLGKDDDGNHRLAHLTCPGEVRPGVRVDAVA
;
A
#
# COMPACT_ATOMS: atom_id res chain seq x y z
N MET A 1 11.47 9.69 -6.33
CA MET A 1 10.44 8.72 -5.88
C MET A 1 9.66 9.34 -4.73
N GLY A 2 8.32 9.37 -4.80
CA GLY A 2 7.48 9.95 -3.75
C GLY A 2 7.27 8.99 -2.58
N CYS A 3 7.31 9.51 -1.35
CA CYS A 3 6.90 8.79 -0.15
C CYS A 3 5.44 9.17 0.14
N TYR A 4 4.57 8.18 0.34
CA TYR A 4 3.15 8.39 0.62
C TYR A 4 2.79 7.78 1.97
N ILE A 5 1.83 8.39 2.66
CA ILE A 5 1.27 7.89 3.91
C ILE A 5 -0.25 7.85 3.74
N LEU A 6 -0.86 6.70 4.02
CA LEU A 6 -2.32 6.59 4.01
C LEU A 6 -2.86 7.09 5.35
N PRO A 7 -3.70 8.13 5.37
CA PRO A 7 -4.27 8.65 6.61
C PRO A 7 -5.22 7.64 7.26
N ALA A 8 -5.15 7.51 8.59
CA ALA A 8 -6.03 6.62 9.35
C ALA A 8 -7.52 7.03 9.29
N PRO A 9 -8.45 6.07 9.48
CA PRO A 9 -9.88 6.36 9.54
C PRO A 9 -10.23 7.40 10.62
N GLY A 10 -11.11 8.33 10.28
CA GLY A 10 -11.57 9.39 11.19
C GLY A 10 -10.65 10.61 11.27
N THR A 11 -9.50 10.60 10.59
CA THR A 11 -8.68 11.81 10.43
C THR A 11 -9.27 12.74 9.37
N LYS A 12 -8.86 14.01 9.36
CA LYS A 12 -9.41 15.05 8.45
C LYS A 12 -9.33 14.67 6.96
N THR A 13 -8.30 13.92 6.57
CA THR A 13 -8.07 13.46 5.20
C THR A 13 -8.16 11.94 5.06
N GLY A 14 -8.54 11.25 6.14
CA GLY A 14 -8.68 9.82 6.19
C GLY A 14 -10.05 9.32 5.75
N PRO A 15 -10.20 8.01 5.56
CA PRO A 15 -11.51 7.43 5.31
C PRO A 15 -12.44 7.66 6.52
N CYS A 16 -13.76 7.65 6.31
CA CYS A 16 -14.72 7.72 7.42
C CYS A 16 -14.46 6.57 8.41
N VAL A 17 -14.74 6.77 9.71
CA VAL A 17 -14.62 5.68 10.71
C VAL A 17 -15.59 4.54 10.38
N ALA A 18 -16.86 4.90 10.17
CA ALA A 18 -17.90 3.97 9.75
C ALA A 18 -17.76 3.60 8.25
N PRO A 19 -18.34 2.47 7.82
CA PRO A 19 -18.55 2.16 6.41
C PRO A 19 -19.29 3.31 5.71
N CYS A 20 -18.85 3.66 4.52
CA CYS A 20 -19.42 4.74 3.71
C CYS A 20 -19.19 4.46 2.22
N ASP A 21 -20.00 5.08 1.37
CA ASP A 21 -19.95 4.90 -0.09
C ASP A 21 -19.04 5.92 -0.80
N HIS A 22 -18.24 6.68 -0.05
CA HIS A 22 -17.30 7.62 -0.65
C HIS A 22 -16.19 6.86 -1.39
N LYS A 23 -16.03 7.16 -2.67
CA LYS A 23 -15.02 6.54 -3.53
C LYS A 23 -13.61 6.63 -2.95
N ASP A 24 -13.22 7.81 -2.46
CA ASP A 24 -11.89 8.01 -1.87
C ASP A 24 -11.67 7.20 -0.59
N CYS A 25 -12.73 7.01 0.21
CA CYS A 25 -12.67 6.16 1.40
C CYS A 25 -12.45 4.70 1.01
N ALA A 26 -13.17 4.21 -0.02
CA ALA A 26 -13.02 2.85 -0.52
C ALA A 26 -11.63 2.61 -1.12
N GLU A 27 -11.11 3.54 -1.93
CA GLU A 27 -9.77 3.43 -2.52
C GLU A 27 -8.68 3.45 -1.44
N THR A 28 -8.77 4.35 -0.46
CA THR A 28 -7.79 4.41 0.63
C THR A 28 -7.80 3.13 1.47
N ARG A 29 -8.99 2.57 1.75
CA ARG A 29 -9.14 1.27 2.43
C ARG A 29 -8.55 0.13 1.60
N LYS A 30 -8.76 0.13 0.28
CA LYS A 30 -8.20 -0.86 -0.64
C LYS A 30 -6.66 -0.80 -0.65
N LEU A 31 -6.08 0.40 -0.72
CA LEU A 31 -4.63 0.59 -0.65
C LEU A 31 -4.05 0.16 0.71
N ALA A 32 -4.72 0.50 1.82
CA ALA A 32 -4.30 0.11 3.16
C ALA A 32 -4.36 -1.42 3.36
N ALA A 33 -5.35 -2.08 2.77
CA ALA A 33 -5.48 -3.53 2.81
C ALA A 33 -4.56 -4.27 1.83
N ALA A 34 -3.98 -3.57 0.84
CA ALA A 34 -3.14 -4.19 -0.16
C ALA A 34 -1.88 -4.81 0.49
N PRO A 35 -1.43 -5.98 0.02
CA PRO A 35 -0.22 -6.61 0.54
C PRO A 35 1.03 -5.85 0.08
N CYS A 36 1.94 -5.64 1.02
CA CYS A 36 3.29 -5.16 0.72
C CYS A 36 4.02 -6.15 -0.18
N PHE A 37 4.57 -5.67 -1.28
CA PHE A 37 5.28 -6.49 -2.26
C PHE A 37 6.46 -7.27 -1.66
N HIS A 38 7.13 -6.71 -0.64
CA HIS A 38 8.30 -7.34 -0.02
C HIS A 38 7.94 -8.35 1.08
N CYS A 39 7.11 -7.97 2.06
CA CYS A 39 6.81 -8.82 3.22
C CYS A 39 5.43 -9.48 3.21
N GLY A 40 4.57 -9.18 2.24
CA GLY A 40 3.22 -9.73 2.12
C GLY A 40 2.19 -9.23 3.15
N ARG A 41 2.61 -8.53 4.21
CA ARG A 41 1.69 -7.92 5.19
C ARG A 41 0.97 -6.72 4.58
N ALA A 42 -0.25 -6.45 5.04
CA ALA A 42 -1.00 -5.27 4.62
C ALA A 42 -0.19 -3.98 4.80
N ILE A 43 -0.35 -3.02 3.89
CA ILE A 43 0.31 -1.71 3.99
C ILE A 43 -0.08 -1.00 5.29
N GLY A 44 -1.38 -0.99 5.60
CA GLY A 44 -1.94 -0.32 6.77
C GLY A 44 -2.12 1.18 6.59
N TYR A 45 -2.49 1.83 7.69
CA TYR A 45 -2.61 3.29 7.82
C TYR A 45 -1.44 3.85 8.60
N ASP A 46 -1.16 5.14 8.40
CA ASP A 46 -0.06 5.88 9.04
C ASP A 46 1.32 5.25 8.85
N VAL A 47 1.45 4.37 7.86
CA VAL A 47 2.71 3.75 7.45
C VAL A 47 3.21 4.40 6.16
N LYS A 48 4.50 4.75 6.13
CA LYS A 48 5.16 5.24 4.92
C LYS A 48 5.27 4.11 3.89
N MET A 49 4.85 4.39 2.66
CA MET A 49 4.89 3.46 1.55
C MET A 49 5.42 4.10 0.26
N HIS A 50 5.82 3.24 -0.67
CA HIS A 50 6.15 3.59 -2.04
C HIS A 50 5.27 2.85 -3.03
N PHE A 51 4.95 3.55 -4.12
CA PHE A 51 4.38 2.95 -5.32
C PHE A 51 5.51 2.43 -6.19
N LEU A 52 5.54 1.12 -6.43
CA LEU A 52 6.52 0.45 -7.28
C LEU A 52 6.07 0.40 -8.75
N GLY A 53 4.79 0.70 -9.02
CA GLY A 53 4.20 0.68 -10.35
C GLY A 53 2.82 0.03 -10.33
N LYS A 54 2.43 -0.55 -11.47
CA LYS A 54 1.25 -1.40 -11.61
C LYS A 54 1.65 -2.81 -12.04
N ASP A 55 0.89 -3.82 -11.64
CA ASP A 55 0.99 -5.17 -12.22
C ASP A 55 0.27 -5.25 -13.58
N ASP A 56 0.38 -6.42 -14.22
CA ASP A 56 -0.22 -6.74 -15.51
C ASP A 56 -1.76 -6.61 -15.50
N ASP A 57 -2.39 -6.80 -14.34
CA ASP A 57 -3.82 -6.58 -14.11
C ASP A 57 -4.17 -5.10 -13.83
N GLY A 58 -3.16 -4.21 -13.82
CA GLY A 58 -3.31 -2.78 -13.60
C GLY A 58 -3.45 -2.36 -12.13
N ASN A 59 -3.26 -3.27 -11.16
CA ASN A 59 -3.32 -2.95 -9.74
C ASN A 59 -2.01 -2.33 -9.26
N HIS A 60 -2.10 -1.46 -8.24
CA HIS A 60 -0.93 -0.78 -7.70
C HIS A 60 -0.04 -1.75 -6.91
N ARG A 61 1.24 -1.85 -7.29
CA ARG A 61 2.26 -2.53 -6.49
C ARG A 61 2.77 -1.58 -5.40
N LEU A 62 2.49 -1.91 -4.15
CA LEU A 62 2.85 -1.10 -2.98
C LEU A 62 3.89 -1.80 -2.14
N ALA A 63 4.78 -1.02 -1.52
CA ALA A 63 5.73 -1.53 -0.53
C ALA A 63 5.85 -0.57 0.65
N HIS A 64 6.05 -1.11 1.85
CA HIS A 64 6.46 -0.30 3.00
C HIS A 64 7.81 0.36 2.69
N LEU A 65 7.95 1.65 3.01
CA LEU A 65 9.21 2.38 2.88
C LEU A 65 10.33 1.68 3.66
N THR A 66 10.03 1.33 4.91
CA THR A 66 10.92 0.60 5.81
C THR A 66 10.38 -0.81 6.00
N CYS A 67 10.48 -1.64 4.95
CA CYS A 67 10.10 -3.03 5.08
C CYS A 67 11.24 -3.82 5.75
N PRO A 68 11.02 -4.52 6.87
CA PRO A 68 12.07 -5.29 7.56
C PRO A 68 12.53 -6.53 6.77
N GLY A 69 11.91 -6.82 5.62
CA GLY A 69 12.46 -7.73 4.61
C GLY A 69 12.75 -9.14 5.09
N GLU A 70 11.74 -9.97 5.26
CA GLU A 70 11.88 -11.38 4.88
C GLU A 70 11.34 -11.47 3.46
N VAL A 71 12.24 -11.36 2.48
CA VAL A 71 11.89 -11.44 1.05
C VAL A 71 11.16 -12.76 0.85
N ARG A 72 9.90 -12.71 0.39
CA ARG A 72 9.17 -13.94 0.04
C ARG A 72 9.98 -14.68 -1.04
N PRO A 73 10.46 -15.92 -0.80
CA PRO A 73 11.14 -16.68 -1.83
C PRO A 73 10.13 -16.97 -2.95
N GLY A 74 10.30 -16.33 -4.10
CA GLY A 74 9.42 -16.51 -5.27
C GLY A 74 9.09 -15.24 -6.04
N VAL A 75 9.31 -14.05 -5.46
CA VAL A 75 9.20 -12.78 -6.20
C VAL A 75 10.57 -12.45 -6.77
N ARG A 76 10.78 -12.75 -8.06
CA ARG A 76 11.95 -12.27 -8.80
C ARG A 76 11.88 -10.74 -8.84
N VAL A 77 12.66 -10.08 -8.01
CA VAL A 77 13.09 -8.72 -8.29
C VAL A 77 14.16 -8.85 -9.35
N ASP A 78 13.77 -8.77 -10.62
CA ASP A 78 14.75 -8.52 -11.68
C ASP A 78 15.35 -7.15 -11.36
N ALA A 79 16.49 -7.20 -10.69
CA ALA A 79 17.37 -6.06 -10.50
C ALA A 79 17.75 -5.57 -11.89
N VAL A 80 17.16 -4.46 -12.31
CA VAL A 80 17.64 -3.72 -13.47
C VAL A 80 19.05 -3.24 -13.12
N ALA A 81 19.99 -3.76 -13.90
CA ALA A 81 21.42 -3.47 -13.88
C ALA A 81 21.74 -2.01 -14.22
#